data_AF-A0A2D4KU19-F1
#
_entry.id   AF-A0A2D4KU19-F1
#
_cell.length_a   1.000
_cell.length_b   1.000
_cell.length_c   1.000
_cell.angle_alpha   90.00
_cell.angle_beta   90.00
_cell.angle_gamma   90.00
#
_symmetry.space_group_name_H-M   'P 1'
#
loop_
_entity.id
_entity.type
_entity.pdbx_description
1 polymer ?
#
loop_
_entity_poly.entity_id
_entity_poly.type
_entity_poly.pdbx_seq_one_letter_code
_entity_poly.pdbx_strand_id
1 'polypeptide(L)'
;AEYMGTQVCINGQCAGSICEKYDLEECTCASSDAKDDKELCHVCCMKRMHPETCASTGSEVWKAHFSFQTITLQPGSPCNDFKGYCDVFMRCRLVDADGPLARLK
;
A
#
# COMPACT_ATOMS: atom_id res chain seq x y z
N ALA A 1 19.24 -11.38 -4.38
CA ALA A 1 18.03 -10.77 -3.80
C ALA A 1 16.87 -11.14 -4.71
N GLU A 2 15.89 -11.90 -4.21
CA GLU A 2 14.64 -12.15 -4.94
C GLU A 2 13.82 -10.86 -4.92
N TYR A 3 13.46 -10.36 -6.10
CA TYR A 3 12.64 -9.14 -6.23
C TYR A 3 11.17 -9.54 -6.02
N MET A 4 10.56 -9.11 -4.92
CA MET A 4 9.13 -9.33 -4.69
C MET A 4 8.33 -8.21 -5.39
N GLY A 5 7.40 -8.61 -6.25
CA GLY A 5 6.45 -7.69 -6.89
C GLY A 5 5.33 -7.27 -5.94
N THR A 6 4.63 -6.19 -6.29
CA THR A 6 3.50 -5.67 -5.52
C THR A 6 2.22 -6.48 -5.69
N GLN A 7 2.09 -7.20 -6.82
CA GLN A 7 0.85 -7.84 -7.24
C GLN A 7 1.01 -9.35 -7.51
N VAL A 8 -0.12 -10.04 -7.58
CA VAL A 8 -0.21 -11.46 -8.00
C VAL A 8 -1.07 -11.62 -9.26
N CYS A 9 -0.81 -12.71 -9.99
CA CYS A 9 -1.58 -13.06 -11.17
C CYS A 9 -2.82 -13.88 -10.77
N ILE A 10 -4.00 -13.36 -11.11
CA ILE A 10 -5.29 -14.03 -10.92
C ILE A 10 -5.88 -14.24 -12.32
N ASN A 11 -6.10 -15.50 -12.71
CA ASN A 11 -6.65 -15.86 -14.02
C ASN A 11 -5.90 -15.22 -15.22
N GLY A 12 -4.57 -15.12 -15.13
CA GLY A 12 -3.72 -14.53 -16.17
C GLY A 12 -3.68 -13.00 -16.19
N GLN A 13 -4.32 -12.32 -15.22
CA GLN A 13 -4.29 -10.87 -15.06
C GLN A 13 -3.53 -10.47 -13.80
N CYS A 14 -2.71 -9.41 -13.88
CA CYS A 14 -2.01 -8.83 -12.73
C CYS A 14 -2.95 -7.90 -11.96
N ALA A 15 -3.73 -8.47 -11.04
CA ALA A 15 -4.87 -7.79 -10.42
C ALA A 15 -4.87 -7.84 -8.89
N GLY A 16 -4.37 -8.91 -8.28
CA GLY A 16 -4.33 -9.05 -6.83
C GLY A 16 -3.09 -8.43 -6.20
N SER A 17 -3.05 -8.39 -4.87
CA SER A 17 -1.87 -7.94 -4.10
C SER A 17 -0.97 -9.11 -3.71
N ILE A 18 0.32 -8.84 -3.48
CA ILE A 18 1.25 -9.84 -2.92
C ILE A 18 0.79 -10.39 -1.55
N CYS A 19 -0.04 -9.65 -0.82
CA CYS A 19 -0.71 -10.10 0.40
C CYS A 19 -1.51 -11.39 0.19
N GLU A 20 -2.19 -11.52 -0.96
CA GLU A 20 -3.07 -12.67 -1.26
C GLU A 20 -2.31 -13.98 -1.42
N LYS A 21 -1.01 -13.91 -1.75
CA LYS A 21 -0.12 -15.08 -1.77
C LYS A 21 -0.04 -15.77 -0.39
N TYR A 22 -0.30 -15.01 0.68
CA TYR A 22 -0.20 -15.45 2.06
C TYR A 22 -1.55 -15.44 2.78
N ASP A 23 -2.66 -15.50 2.03
CA ASP A 23 -4.03 -15.45 2.56
C ASP A 23 -4.38 -14.17 3.34
N LEU A 24 -3.67 -13.07 3.04
CA LEU A 24 -3.93 -11.74 3.59
C LEU A 24 -4.66 -10.87 2.57
N GLU A 25 -5.24 -9.76 3.04
CA GLU A 25 -5.85 -8.72 2.22
C GLU A 25 -4.97 -7.47 2.20
N GLU A 26 -4.95 -6.78 1.06
CA GLU A 26 -4.28 -5.48 0.96
C GLU A 26 -5.05 -4.42 1.74
N CYS A 27 -4.32 -3.55 2.41
CA CYS A 27 -4.85 -2.39 3.11
C CYS A 27 -3.94 -1.18 2.87
N THR A 28 -4.46 0.04 3.06
CA THR A 28 -3.63 1.24 3.04
C THR A 28 -3.03 1.47 4.42
N CYS A 29 -1.70 1.59 4.52
CA CYS A 29 -1.11 2.11 5.74
C CYS A 29 -1.61 3.53 6.00
N ALA A 30 -1.96 3.80 7.25
CA ALA A 30 -2.36 5.11 7.73
C ALA A 30 -1.39 5.54 8.83
N SER A 31 -0.70 6.66 8.62
CA SER A 31 0.11 7.27 9.67
C SER A 31 -0.70 8.36 10.36
N SER A 32 -0.74 8.34 11.70
CA SER A 32 -1.19 9.47 12.52
C SER A 32 -0.19 10.62 12.54
N ASP A 33 1.07 10.33 12.18
CA ASP A 33 2.20 11.24 12.27
C ASP A 33 2.74 11.54 10.89
N ALA A 34 2.61 12.80 10.46
CA ALA A 34 3.09 13.35 9.18
C ALA A 34 4.62 13.34 9.00
N LYS A 35 5.34 12.47 9.73
CA LYS A 35 6.79 12.34 9.71
C LYS A 35 7.26 11.12 8.90
N ASP A 36 6.41 10.12 8.67
CA ASP A 36 6.76 8.94 7.88
C ASP A 36 5.83 8.73 6.67
N ASP A 37 5.76 9.76 5.82
CA ASP A 37 4.96 9.76 4.58
C ASP A 37 5.37 8.67 3.58
N LYS A 38 6.50 7.99 3.81
CA LYS A 38 6.97 6.88 2.99
C LYS A 38 6.25 5.58 3.32
N GLU A 39 5.89 5.36 4.58
CA GLU A 39 5.16 4.17 4.99
C GLU A 39 3.77 4.11 4.36
N LEU A 40 3.16 5.27 4.11
CA LEU A 40 1.91 5.39 3.35
C LEU A 40 2.00 4.81 1.93
N CYS A 41 3.21 4.63 1.40
CA CYS A 41 3.49 4.04 0.10
C CYS A 41 4.13 2.65 0.18
N HIS A 42 4.11 2.00 1.35
CA HIS A 42 4.42 0.59 1.47
C HIS A 42 3.21 -0.25 1.03
N VAL A 43 3.46 -1.46 0.53
CA VAL A 43 2.42 -2.48 0.51
C VAL A 43 2.16 -2.89 1.95
N CYS A 44 0.90 -2.76 2.37
CA CYS A 44 0.45 -3.13 3.69
C CYS A 44 -0.60 -4.24 3.58
N CYS A 45 -0.48 -5.21 4.46
CA CYS A 45 -1.37 -6.36 4.50
C CYS A 45 -2.13 -6.38 5.83
N MET A 46 -3.32 -6.94 5.83
CA MET A 46 -4.14 -7.23 6.99
C MET A 46 -4.66 -8.67 6.92
N LYS A 47 -5.01 -9.26 8.07
CA LYS A 47 -5.83 -10.48 8.07
C LYS A 47 -7.19 -10.16 7.46
N ARG A 48 -7.76 -11.14 6.77
CA ARG A 48 -9.06 -11.00 6.12
C ARG A 48 -10.11 -10.51 7.12
N MET A 49 -10.85 -9.48 6.74
CA MET A 49 -11.88 -8.84 7.57
C MET A 49 -11.39 -8.25 8.91
N HIS A 50 -10.09 -8.03 9.12
CA HIS A 50 -9.52 -7.55 10.39
C HIS A 50 -8.62 -6.34 10.15
N PRO A 51 -9.20 -5.16 9.83
CA PRO A 51 -8.46 -3.97 9.42
C PRO A 51 -7.49 -3.43 10.49
N GLU A 52 -7.75 -3.73 11.76
CA GLU A 52 -6.85 -3.38 12.87
C GLU A 52 -5.49 -4.09 12.82
N THR A 53 -5.37 -5.13 12.00
CA THR A 53 -4.10 -5.85 11.78
C THR A 53 -3.29 -5.32 10.61
N CYS A 54 -3.73 -4.22 9.98
CA CYS A 54 -3.04 -3.61 8.85
C CYS A 54 -1.63 -3.16 9.25
N ALA A 55 -0.61 -3.69 8.56
CA ALA A 55 0.79 -3.33 8.78
C ALA A 55 1.61 -3.47 7.51
N SER A 56 2.70 -2.71 7.42
CA SER A 56 3.67 -2.79 6.32
C SER A 56 4.27 -4.20 6.20
N THR A 57 4.50 -4.64 4.97
CA THR A 57 5.25 -5.88 4.66
C THR A 57 6.62 -5.96 5.35
N GLY A 58 7.27 -4.81 5.59
CA GLY A 58 8.54 -4.71 6.31
C GLY A 58 8.43 -4.76 7.85
N SER A 59 7.22 -4.81 8.40
CA SER A 59 6.98 -4.79 9.85
C SER A 59 7.25 -6.15 10.52
N GLU A 60 7.39 -6.14 11.85
CA GLU A 60 7.52 -7.37 12.63
C GLU A 60 6.27 -8.27 12.55
N VAL A 61 5.10 -7.67 12.36
CA VAL A 61 3.82 -8.39 12.24
C VAL A 61 3.84 -9.39 11.07
N TRP A 62 4.45 -9.01 9.95
CA TRP A 62 4.51 -9.83 8.74
C TRP A 62 5.87 -10.45 8.45
N LYS A 63 6.77 -10.47 9.44
CA LYS A 63 8.11 -11.09 9.34
C LYS A 63 8.06 -12.52 8.81
N ALA A 64 7.08 -13.31 9.21
CA ALA A 64 6.95 -14.72 8.80
C ALA A 64 6.73 -14.90 7.28
N HIS A 65 6.18 -13.89 6.60
CA HIS A 65 5.87 -13.95 5.16
C HIS A 65 6.87 -13.19 4.30
N PHE A 66 7.34 -12.04 4.79
CA PHE A 66 8.18 -11.12 4.01
C PHE A 66 9.60 -10.96 4.57
N SER A 67 9.95 -11.57 5.70
CA SER A 67 11.31 -11.51 6.28
C SER A 67 11.85 -10.08 6.45
N PHE A 68 10.99 -9.15 6.92
CA PHE A 68 11.28 -7.71 7.04
C PHE A 68 11.54 -6.98 5.71
N GLN A 69 11.22 -7.60 4.57
CA GLN A 69 11.33 -6.94 3.28
C GLN A 69 10.17 -5.97 3.09
N THR A 70 10.48 -4.67 3.07
CA THR A 70 9.53 -3.63 2.66
C THR A 70 9.31 -3.68 1.16
N ILE A 71 8.08 -3.95 0.76
CA ILE A 71 7.63 -3.81 -0.63
C ILE A 71 6.98 -2.43 -0.75
N THR A 72 7.33 -1.67 -1.79
CA THR A 72 6.78 -0.34 -2.05
C THR A 72 5.73 -0.41 -3.15
N LEU A 73 4.66 0.36 -3.01
CA LEU A 73 3.63 0.51 -4.02
C LEU A 73 4.21 1.10 -5.31
N GLN A 74 3.57 0.85 -6.43
CA GLN A 74 3.97 1.46 -7.69
C GLN A 74 3.61 2.96 -7.69
N PRO A 75 4.36 3.81 -8.41
CA PRO A 75 3.95 5.20 -8.61
C PRO A 75 2.54 5.29 -9.20
N GLY A 76 1.71 6.17 -8.66
CA GLY A 76 0.29 6.30 -9.01
C GLY A 76 -0.65 5.39 -8.23
N SER A 77 -0.16 4.49 -7.37
CA SER A 77 -1.02 3.72 -6.46
C SER A 77 -1.68 4.64 -5.42
N PRO A 78 -2.94 4.38 -5.04
CA PRO A 78 -3.63 5.14 -4.01
C PRO A 78 -2.96 4.91 -2.64
N CYS A 79 -2.92 5.96 -1.81
CA CYS A 79 -2.33 5.93 -0.48
C CYS A 79 -3.16 6.74 0.52
N ASN A 80 -2.91 6.52 1.82
CA ASN A 80 -3.58 7.22 2.92
C ASN A 80 -5.12 7.20 2.80
N ASP A 81 -5.71 6.00 2.74
CA ASP A 81 -7.17 5.82 2.61
C ASP A 81 -7.75 6.57 1.39
N PHE A 82 -7.12 6.38 0.23
CA PHE A 82 -7.49 7.00 -1.06
C PHE A 82 -7.46 8.53 -1.09
N LYS A 83 -6.84 9.17 -0.10
CA LYS A 83 -6.67 10.63 -0.06
C LYS A 83 -5.49 11.12 -0.86
N GLY A 84 -4.70 10.24 -1.46
CA GLY A 84 -3.52 10.61 -2.23
C GLY A 84 -3.03 9.52 -3.17
N TYR A 85 -1.94 9.83 -3.87
CA TYR A 85 -1.23 8.89 -4.74
C TYR A 85 0.26 8.89 -4.44
N CYS A 86 0.90 7.72 -4.56
CA CYS A 86 2.35 7.60 -4.39
C CYS A 86 3.10 8.18 -5.58
N ASP A 87 4.09 9.05 -5.32
CA ASP A 87 4.99 9.55 -6.35
C ASP A 87 6.19 8.61 -6.61
N VAL A 88 7.03 8.97 -7.57
CA VAL A 88 8.25 8.21 -7.93
C VAL A 88 9.29 8.13 -6.79
N PHE A 89 9.13 8.93 -5.74
CA PHE A 89 9.98 8.93 -4.56
C PHE A 89 9.34 8.20 -3.37
N MET A 90 8.25 7.46 -3.64
CA MET A 90 7.48 6.70 -2.66
C MET A 90 6.94 7.58 -1.54
N ARG A 91 6.51 8.81 -1.88
CA ARG A 91 5.79 9.69 -0.94
C ARG A 91 4.33 9.79 -1.33
N CYS A 92 3.45 9.74 -0.33
CA CYS A 92 2.03 9.93 -0.55
C CYS A 92 1.70 11.41 -0.81
N ARG A 93 1.31 11.73 -2.05
CA ARG A 93 0.85 13.07 -2.44
C ARG A 93 -0.64 13.16 -2.26
N LEU A 94 -1.08 13.88 -1.23
CA LEU A 94 -2.50 14.09 -0.95
C LEU A 94 -3.16 14.88 -2.08
N VAL A 95 -4.36 14.44 -2.45
CA VAL A 95 -5.22 15.09 -3.43
C VAL A 95 -6.22 15.96 -2.69
N ASP A 96 -6.25 17.23 -3.05
CA ASP A 96 -7.28 18.15 -2.62
C ASP A 96 -8.49 18.03 -3.54
N ALA A 97 -9.54 17.36 -3.06
CA ALA A 97 -10.79 17.18 -3.79
C ALA A 97 -11.58 18.49 -3.99
N ASP A 98 -11.23 19.57 -3.27
CA ASP A 98 -11.83 20.90 -3.38
C ASP A 98 -10.96 21.88 -4.18
N GLY A 99 -9.86 21.39 -4.77
CA GLY A 99 -8.95 22.19 -5.59
C GLY A 99 -9.61 22.73 -6.87
N PRO A 100 -8.92 23.60 -7.63
CA PRO A 100 -9.47 24.25 -8.83
C PRO A 100 -9.95 23.27 -9.92
N LEU A 101 -9.47 22.02 -9.91
CA LEU A 101 -9.92 20.95 -10.79
C LEU A 101 -11.30 20.37 -10.45
N ALA A 102 -11.79 20.55 -9.22
CA ALA A 102 -13.15 20.13 -8.81
C ALA A 102 -14.25 20.84 -9.60
N ARG A 103 -13.92 21.95 -10.26
CA ARG A 103 -14.82 22.75 -11.09
C ARG A 103 -15.01 22.20 -12.52
N LEU A 104 -14.27 21.16 -12.92
CA LEU A 104 -14.35 20.53 -14.25
C LEU A 104 -15.40 19.39 -14.31
N LYS A 105 -16.45 19.47 -13.49
CA LYS A 105 -17.54 18.49 -13.47
C LYS A 105 -18.51 18.67 -14.63
#